data_AF-A0AA86MY06-F1
#
_entry.id   AF-A0AA86MY06-F1
#
_cell.length_a   1.000
_cell.length_b   1.000
_cell.length_c   1.000
_cell.angle_alpha   90.00
_cell.angle_beta   90.00
_cell.angle_gamma   90.00
#
_symmetry.space_group_name_H-M   'P 1'
#
loop_
_entity.id
_entity.type
_entity.pdbx_description
1 polymer ?
#
loop_
_entity_poly.entity_id
_entity_poly.type
_entity_poly.pdbx_seq_one_letter_code
_entity_poly.pdbx_strand_id
1 'polypeptide(L)'
;MDAQRGQNLNIAEGAGCDSETDFRRFLWYAYHSVHEVVTCLELARRLKLFSDGVGNLDYLLDAGDKLAAMIYRFITRLEPHRKPAPSKTRRAGSG
;
A
#
# COMPACT_ATOMS: atom_id res chain seq x y z
N MET A 1 21.27 7.40 1.15
CA MET A 1 20.83 6.18 1.86
C MET A 1 19.56 6.52 2.64
N ASP A 2 18.47 6.95 1.97
CA ASP A 2 17.41 7.73 2.65
C ASP A 2 15.98 7.26 2.38
N ALA A 3 15.78 6.29 1.48
CA ALA A 3 14.43 5.82 1.13
C ALA A 3 13.75 5.01 2.25
N GLN A 4 14.53 4.36 3.11
CA GLN A 4 14.02 3.47 4.17
C GLN A 4 13.41 4.22 5.36
N ARG A 5 13.75 5.51 5.58
CA ARG A 5 13.24 6.28 6.72
C ARG A 5 11.79 6.70 6.53
N GLY A 6 11.39 7.13 5.32
CA GLY A 6 10.04 7.65 5.06
C GLY A 6 8.92 6.62 5.28
N GLN A 7 9.18 5.35 4.93
CA GLN A 7 8.17 4.28 5.03
C GLN A 7 7.78 3.96 6.48
N ASN A 8 8.77 3.87 7.38
CA ASN A 8 8.51 3.64 8.81
C ASN A 8 7.89 4.86 9.49
N LEU A 9 8.28 6.06 9.05
CA LEU A 9 7.74 7.32 9.56
C LEU A 9 6.24 7.44 9.29
N ASN A 10 5.79 7.21 8.06
CA ASN A 10 4.37 7.33 7.72
C ASN A 10 3.49 6.33 8.49
N ILE A 11 3.94 5.08 8.66
CA ILE A 11 3.19 4.07 9.43
C ILE A 11 3.15 4.44 10.93
N ALA A 12 4.27 4.86 11.50
CA ALA A 12 4.35 5.27 12.90
C ALA A 12 3.54 6.54 13.20
N GLU A 13 3.54 7.50 12.27
CA GLU A 13 2.75 8.72 12.36
C GLU A 13 1.25 8.43 12.29
N GLY A 14 0.85 7.56 11.37
CA GLY A 14 -0.53 7.09 11.28
C GLY A 14 -1.01 6.35 12.53
N ALA A 15 -0.14 5.56 13.17
CA ALA A 15 -0.49 4.84 14.40
C ALA A 15 -0.83 5.78 15.59
N GLY A 16 -0.41 7.05 15.52
CA GLY A 16 -0.74 8.08 16.50
C GLY A 16 -1.96 8.93 16.14
N CYS A 17 -2.67 8.65 15.04
CA CYS A 17 -3.83 9.42 14.63
C CYS A 17 -5.10 9.05 15.42
N ASP A 18 -5.90 10.05 15.77
CA ASP A 18 -7.17 9.88 16.49
C ASP A 18 -8.32 9.36 15.61
N SER A 19 -8.13 9.30 14.28
CA SER A 19 -9.16 8.88 13.32
C SER A 19 -8.65 7.80 12.36
N GLU A 20 -9.50 6.80 12.10
CA GLU A 20 -9.23 5.73 11.13
C GLU A 20 -9.03 6.27 9.70
N THR A 21 -9.66 7.41 9.39
CA THR A 21 -9.52 8.10 8.10
C THR A 21 -8.10 8.65 7.92
N ASP A 22 -7.56 9.31 8.94
CA ASP A 22 -6.21 9.87 8.89
C ASP A 22 -5.17 8.75 8.92
N PHE A 23 -5.39 7.71 9.72
CA PHE A 23 -4.54 6.53 9.70
C PHE A 23 -4.49 5.88 8.31
N ARG A 24 -5.64 5.69 7.66
CA ARG A 24 -5.72 5.18 6.27
C ARG A 24 -4.97 6.07 5.29
N ARG A 25 -5.02 7.40 5.46
CA ARG A 25 -4.29 8.33 4.60
C ARG A 25 -2.78 8.15 4.71
N PHE A 26 -2.26 8.00 5.92
CA PHE A 26 -0.84 7.70 6.14
C PHE A 26 -0.42 6.34 5.59
N LEU A 27 -1.29 5.32 5.65
CA LEU A 27 -1.03 4.03 5.02
C LEU A 27 -0.98 4.13 3.49
N TRP A 28 -1.83 4.95 2.87
CA TRP A 28 -1.75 5.22 1.42
C TRP A 28 -0.45 5.91 1.04
N TYR A 29 0.03 6.86 1.85
CA TYR A 29 1.35 7.46 1.64
C TYR A 29 2.48 6.43 1.72
N ALA A 30 2.46 5.57 2.74
CA ALA A 30 3.42 4.47 2.85
C ALA A 30 3.35 3.53 1.63
N TYR A 31 2.15 3.17 1.16
CA TYR A 31 1.96 2.33 -0.02
C TYR A 31 2.58 2.96 -1.29
N HIS A 32 2.33 4.24 -1.55
CA HIS A 32 2.90 4.93 -2.71
C HIS A 32 4.42 5.04 -2.64
N SER A 33 4.99 5.38 -1.47
CA SER A 33 6.43 5.46 -1.30
C SER A 33 7.15 4.12 -1.56
N VAL A 34 6.48 3.00 -1.30
CA VAL A 34 7.05 1.67 -1.59
C VAL A 34 7.09 1.42 -3.09
N HIS A 35 6.02 1.76 -3.82
CA HIS A 35 5.98 1.66 -5.28
C HIS A 35 7.03 2.53 -5.96
N GLU A 36 7.26 3.74 -5.45
CA GLU A 36 8.33 4.62 -5.94
C GLU A 36 9.71 3.96 -5.79
N VAL A 37 9.98 3.37 -4.62
CA VAL A 37 11.25 2.67 -4.37
C VAL A 37 11.41 1.47 -5.30
N VAL A 38 10.39 0.62 -5.44
CA VAL A 38 10.41 -0.53 -6.36
C VAL A 38 10.67 -0.07 -7.79
N THR A 39 9.98 0.98 -8.25
CA THR A 39 10.17 1.57 -9.58
C THR A 39 11.60 2.07 -9.78
N CYS A 40 12.18 2.74 -8.78
CA CYS A 40 13.58 3.17 -8.84
C CYS A 40 14.56 1.99 -8.92
N LEU A 41 14.31 0.91 -8.17
CA LEU A 41 15.12 -0.31 -8.22
C LEU A 41 15.04 -0.98 -9.59
N GLU A 42 13.84 -1.06 -10.19
CA GLU A 42 13.67 -1.58 -11.54
C GLU A 42 14.39 -0.73 -12.59
N LEU A 43 14.33 0.60 -12.47
CA LEU A 43 15.04 1.51 -13.36
C LEU A 43 16.55 1.35 -13.23
N ALA A 44 17.06 1.28 -12.01
CA ALA A 44 18.48 1.07 -11.74
C ALA A 44 18.97 -0.29 -12.28
N ARG A 45 18.13 -1.34 -12.24
CA ARG A 45 18.38 -2.62 -12.92
C ARG A 45 18.54 -2.46 -14.42
N ARG A 46 17.61 -1.74 -15.07
CA ARG A 46 17.62 -1.51 -16.53
C ARG A 46 18.84 -0.70 -16.97
N LEU A 47 19.27 0.25 -16.15
CA LEU A 47 20.45 1.07 -16.37
C LEU A 47 21.76 0.36 -16.02
N LYS A 48 21.71 -0.89 -15.54
CA LYS A 48 22.87 -1.68 -15.10
C LYS A 48 23.74 -0.94 -14.07
N LEU A 49 23.09 -0.16 -13.19
CA LEU A 49 23.77 0.60 -12.14
C LEU A 49 24.25 -0.29 -10.98
N PHE A 50 23.80 -1.54 -10.94
CA PHE A 50 24.28 -2.54 -10.01
C PHE A 50 25.28 -3.44 -10.71
N SER A 51 26.42 -3.69 -10.06
CA SER A 51 27.42 -4.65 -10.52
C SER A 51 26.85 -6.07 -10.50
N ASP A 52 27.22 -6.89 -11.48
CA ASP A 52 26.87 -8.32 -11.49
C ASP A 52 27.40 -8.96 -10.19
N GLY A 53 26.51 -9.55 -9.38
CA GLY A 53 26.83 -10.12 -8.07
C GLY A 53 26.06 -9.53 -6.88
N VAL A 54 25.22 -8.51 -7.08
CA VAL A 54 24.33 -8.01 -6.02
C VAL A 54 23.13 -8.95 -5.90
N GLY A 55 23.29 -10.05 -5.16
CA GLY A 55 22.19 -10.91 -4.71
C GLY A 55 21.11 -10.18 -3.87
N ASN A 56 21.28 -8.88 -3.63
CA ASN A 56 20.30 -8.05 -2.93
C ASN A 56 19.20 -7.47 -3.83
N LEU A 57 19.36 -7.37 -5.16
CA LEU A 57 18.36 -6.63 -5.95
C LEU A 57 17.02 -7.37 -6.07
N ASP A 58 17.06 -8.67 -6.39
CA ASP A 58 15.85 -9.49 -6.45
C ASP A 58 15.19 -9.61 -5.07
N TYR A 59 15.99 -9.71 -4.01
CA TYR A 59 15.51 -9.66 -2.63
C TYR A 59 14.81 -8.32 -2.31
N LEU A 60 15.37 -7.18 -2.72
CA LEU A 60 14.79 -5.87 -2.46
C LEU A 60 13.49 -5.66 -3.25
N LEU A 61 13.41 -6.15 -4.48
CA LEU A 61 12.18 -6.13 -5.28
C LEU A 61 11.09 -6.98 -4.64
N ASP A 62 11.41 -8.24 -4.28
CA ASP A 62 10.47 -9.14 -3.61
C ASP A 62 10.01 -8.60 -2.23
N ALA A 63 10.93 -8.03 -1.46
CA ALA A 63 10.60 -7.39 -0.18
C ALA A 63 9.66 -6.17 -0.38
N GLY A 64 9.93 -5.34 -1.40
CA GLY A 64 9.09 -4.21 -1.78
C GLY A 64 7.67 -4.63 -2.16
N ASP A 65 7.54 -5.65 -3.03
CA ASP A 65 6.25 -6.19 -3.45
C ASP A 65 5.45 -6.77 -2.29
N LYS A 66 6.11 -7.53 -1.41
CA LYS A 66 5.49 -8.09 -0.20
C LYS A 66 5.00 -6.99 0.73
N LEU A 67 5.81 -5.95 0.95
CA LEU A 67 5.45 -4.84 1.82
C LEU A 67 4.29 -4.03 1.24
N ALA A 68 4.30 -3.74 -0.06
CA ALA A 68 3.18 -3.09 -0.75
C ALA A 68 1.88 -3.92 -0.60
N ALA A 69 1.97 -5.23 -0.78
CA ALA A 69 0.82 -6.13 -0.64
C ALA A 69 0.32 -6.24 0.81
N MET A 70 1.19 -6.12 1.82
CA MET A 70 0.81 -6.07 3.23
C MET A 70 0.08 -4.76 3.56
N ILE A 71 0.64 -3.62 3.14
CA ILE A 71 0.03 -2.30 3.36
C ILE A 71 -1.32 -2.21 2.67
N TYR A 72 -1.41 -2.62 1.40
CA TYR A 72 -2.68 -2.60 0.66
C TYR A 72 -3.76 -3.46 1.34
N ARG A 73 -3.43 -4.70 1.72
CA ARG A 73 -4.36 -5.57 2.44
C ARG A 73 -4.81 -4.95 3.76
N PHE A 74 -3.91 -4.27 4.47
CA PHE A 74 -4.27 -3.59 5.69
C PHE A 74 -5.21 -2.41 5.45
N ILE A 75 -4.96 -1.56 4.45
CA ILE A 75 -5.86 -0.48 4.03
C ILE A 75 -7.25 -1.02 3.71
N THR A 76 -7.35 -2.08 2.90
CA THR A 76 -8.65 -2.66 2.50
C THR A 76 -9.44 -3.23 3.68
N ARG A 77 -8.78 -3.71 4.73
CA ARG A 77 -9.45 -4.16 5.96
C ARG A 77 -9.99 -3.01 6.80
N LEU A 78 -9.40 -1.84 6.67
CA LEU A 78 -9.86 -0.61 7.33
C LEU A 78 -10.96 0.09 6.52
N GLU A 79 -11.31 -0.37 5.31
CA GLU A 79 -12.47 0.18 4.63
C GLU A 79 -13.76 -0.26 5.36
N PRO A 80 -14.65 0.69 5.72
CA PRO A 80 -15.89 0.32 6.38
C PRO A 80 -16.67 -0.63 5.46
N HIS A 81 -17.13 -1.77 6.00
CA HIS A 81 -17.99 -2.69 5.27
C HIS A 81 -19.13 -1.91 4.60
N ARG A 82 -19.05 -1.79 3.27
CA ARG A 82 -20.09 -1.15 2.48
C ARG A 82 -21.38 -1.94 2.74
N LYS A 83 -22.35 -1.34 3.45
CA LYS A 83 -23.67 -1.99 3.64
C LYS A 83 -24.17 -2.40 2.25
N PRO A 84 -24.56 -3.68 2.04
CA PRO A 84 -25.11 -4.09 0.76
C PRO A 84 -26.29 -3.18 0.43
N ALA A 85 -26.37 -2.73 -0.82
CA ALA A 85 -27.42 -1.84 -1.27
C ALA A 85 -28.79 -2.42 -0.88
N PRO A 86 -29.74 -1.61 -0.39
CA PRO A 86 -31.04 -2.10 0.00
C PRO A 86 -31.68 -2.83 -1.19
N SER A 87 -32.07 -4.09 -0.98
CA SER A 87 -32.75 -4.90 -2.00
C SER A 87 -33.98 -4.12 -2.47
N LYS A 88 -34.08 -3.86 -3.77
CA LYS A 88 -35.30 -3.30 -4.36
C LYS A 88 -36.45 -4.28 -4.11
N THR A 89 -37.22 -4.05 -3.07
CA THR A 89 -38.47 -4.79 -2.81
C THR A 89 -39.36 -4.56 -4.02
N ARG A 90 -39.63 -5.62 -4.81
CA ARG A 90 -40.67 -5.57 -5.85
C ARG A 90 -41.97 -5.18 -5.15
N ARG A 91 -42.50 -4.00 -5.46
CA ARG A 91 -43.90 -3.69 -5.16
C ARG A 91 -44.75 -4.68 -5.94
N ALA A 92 -45.34 -5.64 -5.24
CA ALA A 92 -46.50 -6.35 -5.74
C ALA A 92 -47.64 -5.32 -5.76
N GLY A 93 -47.93 -4.80 -6.95
CA GLY A 93 -49.14 -4.04 -7.20
C GLY A 93 -50.30 -5.02 -7.35
N SER A 94 -51.13 -5.09 -6.33
CA SER A 94 -52.51 -5.60 -6.39
C SER A 94 -53.44 -4.42 -6.70
N GLY A 95 -54.26 -4.56 -7.73
CA GLY A 95 -55.27 -3.59 -8.14
C GLY A 95 -55.73 -3.87 -9.55
#